data_AF-A0A519WN21-F1
#
_entry.id   AF-A0A519WN21-F1
#
_cell.length_a   1.000
_cell.length_b   1.000
_cell.length_c   1.000
_cell.angle_alpha   90.00
_cell.angle_beta   90.00
_cell.angle_gamma   90.00
#
_symmetry.space_group_name_H-M   'P 1'
#
loop_
_entity.id
_entity.type
_entity.pdbx_description
1 polymer ?
#
loop_
_entity_poly.entity_id
_entity_poly.type
_entity_poly.pdbx_seq_one_letter_code
_entity_poly.pdbx_strand_id
1 'polypeptide(L)' 'INGDTVLQYSKPQIGGGVANGFDPKYKQDGKLLSNGFIALQSEGQPVDFKNIKIKQLRR' A
#
# COMPACT_ATOMS: atom_id res chain seq x y z
N ILE A 1 1.47 -16.11 8.53
CA ILE A 1 1.15 -17.26 7.65
C ILE A 1 0.76 -18.40 8.57
N ASN A 2 -0.29 -19.16 8.22
CA ASN A 2 -0.86 -20.21 9.08
C ASN A 2 -1.31 -19.71 10.48
N GLY A 3 -1.97 -18.54 10.52
CA GLY A 3 -2.47 -17.94 11.77
C GLY A 3 -1.46 -17.06 12.52
N ASP A 4 -0.21 -17.00 12.07
CA ASP A 4 0.84 -16.23 12.76
C ASP A 4 1.23 -14.92 12.05
N THR A 5 1.73 -13.97 12.83
CA THR A 5 2.26 -12.70 12.33
C THR A 5 3.60 -12.94 11.65
N VAL A 6 3.69 -12.59 10.37
CA VAL A 6 4.91 -12.82 9.57
C VAL A 6 5.69 -11.56 9.27
N LEU A 7 5.08 -10.40 9.49
CA LEU A 7 5.75 -9.12 9.33
C LEU A 7 5.06 -8.08 10.19
N GLN A 8 5.88 -7.34 10.94
CA GLN A 8 5.48 -6.11 11.59
C GLN A 8 6.53 -5.05 11.29
N TYR A 9 6.08 -3.88 10.90
CA TYR A 9 6.93 -2.72 10.66
C TYR A 9 6.24 -1.47 11.18
N SER A 10 7.03 -0.43 11.37
CA SER A 10 6.54 0.88 11.79
C SER A 10 7.08 1.95 10.84
N LYS A 11 6.46 3.13 10.85
CA LYS A 11 6.88 4.30 10.05
C LYS A 11 6.96 4.00 8.55
N PRO A 12 5.82 3.63 7.90
CA PRO A 12 5.80 3.41 6.46
C PRO A 12 6.29 4.66 5.71
N GLN A 13 7.03 4.45 4.63
CA GLN A 13 7.63 5.52 3.82
C GLN A 13 7.44 5.23 2.33
N ILE A 14 7.41 6.27 1.51
CA ILE A 14 7.53 6.14 0.05
C ILE A 14 8.95 5.71 -0.29
N GLY A 15 9.10 4.72 -1.18
CA GLY A 15 10.40 4.18 -1.56
C GLY A 15 10.29 3.02 -2.54
N GLY A 16 11.36 2.23 -2.62
CA GLY A 16 11.47 1.07 -3.50
C GLY A 16 11.90 1.43 -4.93
N GLY A 17 12.43 0.44 -5.67
CA GLY A 17 12.99 0.62 -7.01
C GLY A 17 12.20 -0.01 -8.15
N VAL A 18 11.02 -0.59 -7.87
CA VAL A 18 10.28 -1.40 -8.85
C VAL A 18 9.24 -0.62 -9.67
N ALA A 19 8.90 0.60 -9.26
CA ALA A 19 7.98 1.47 -10.00
C ALA A 19 8.78 2.28 -11.05
N ASN A 20 8.37 2.22 -12.31
CA ASN A 20 8.98 2.97 -13.42
C ASN A 20 7.93 3.86 -14.11
N GLY A 21 8.38 4.90 -14.84
CA GLY A 21 7.48 5.76 -15.62
C GLY A 21 6.52 6.63 -14.79
N PHE A 22 6.86 6.93 -13.53
CA PHE A 22 6.05 7.75 -12.63
C PHE A 22 6.49 9.22 -12.71
N ASP A 23 5.58 10.13 -12.32
CA ASP A 23 5.93 11.53 -12.13
C ASP A 23 6.66 11.70 -10.78
N PRO A 24 7.90 12.25 -10.77
CA PRO A 24 8.70 12.44 -9.57
C PRO A 24 7.98 13.20 -8.45
N LYS A 25 7.01 14.06 -8.77
CA LYS A 25 6.26 14.80 -7.74
C LYS A 25 5.48 13.87 -6.81
N TYR A 26 5.09 12.68 -7.29
CA TYR A 26 4.28 11.72 -6.54
C TYR A 26 5.10 10.66 -5.80
N LYS A 27 6.30 10.32 -6.28
CA LYS A 27 7.20 9.34 -5.63
C LYS A 27 8.37 10.05 -4.93
N GLN A 28 8.05 10.72 -3.83
CA GLN A 28 9.03 11.41 -2.99
C GLN A 28 9.67 10.40 -2.02
N ASP A 29 10.77 9.76 -2.43
CA ASP A 29 11.43 8.71 -1.65
C ASP A 29 11.87 9.21 -0.25
N GLY A 30 11.70 8.36 0.76
CA GLY A 30 11.97 8.66 2.17
C GLY A 30 10.83 9.40 2.89
N LYS A 31 9.78 9.83 2.18
CA LYS A 31 8.64 10.53 2.80
C LYS A 31 7.83 9.59 3.70
N LEU A 32 7.71 9.94 4.97
CA LEU A 32 6.84 9.23 5.94
C LEU A 32 5.36 9.35 5.57
N LEU A 33 4.65 8.23 5.70
CA LEU A 33 3.21 8.13 5.48
C LEU A 33 2.46 8.07 6.81
N SER A 34 1.54 9.01 7.00
CA SER A 34 0.58 9.02 8.11
C SER A 34 -0.88 8.88 7.62
N ASN A 35 -1.09 9.02 6.32
CA ASN A 35 -2.36 8.92 5.62
C ASN A 35 -2.10 8.66 4.12
N GLY A 36 -3.14 8.26 3.39
CA GLY A 36 -3.07 8.02 1.96
C GLY A 36 -4.30 7.29 1.44
N PHE A 37 -4.18 6.77 0.23
CA PHE A 37 -5.22 5.97 -0.41
C PHE A 37 -4.93 4.48 -0.27
N ILE A 38 -6.00 3.68 -0.25
CA ILE A 38 -5.93 2.23 -0.44
C ILE A 38 -6.31 1.96 -1.88
N ALA A 39 -5.41 1.33 -2.63
CA ALA A 39 -5.63 0.94 -4.01
C ALA A 39 -5.62 -0.58 -4.13
N LEU A 40 -6.37 -1.09 -5.10
CA LEU A 40 -6.38 -2.49 -5.47
C LEU A 40 -5.71 -2.59 -6.84
N GLN A 41 -4.58 -3.31 -6.89
CA GLN A 41 -3.84 -3.50 -8.12
C GLN A 41 -4.58 -4.52 -9.01
N SER A 42 -4.77 -4.16 -10.28
CA SER A 42 -5.10 -5.11 -11.33
C SER A 42 -3.84 -5.87 -11.76
N GLU A 43 -3.99 -7.13 -12.13
CA GLU A 43 -2.91 -7.94 -12.71
C GLU A 43 -3.12 -8.16 -14.21
N GLY A 44 -2.20 -8.87 -14.88
CA GLY A 44 -2.32 -9.21 -16.30
C GLY A 44 -3.51 -10.12 -16.66
N GLN A 45 -4.23 -10.61 -15.65
CA GLN A 45 -5.41 -11.46 -15.76
C GLN A 45 -6.60 -10.83 -15.03
N PRO A 46 -7.85 -11.15 -15.41
CA PRO A 46 -9.04 -10.59 -14.78
C PRO A 46 -9.10 -10.86 -13.28
N VAL A 47 -9.49 -9.85 -12.51
CA VAL A 47 -9.69 -9.94 -11.06
C VAL A 47 -10.98 -9.23 -10.68
N ASP A 48 -11.81 -9.94 -9.91
CA ASP A 48 -13.06 -9.42 -9.35
C ASP A 48 -12.91 -9.15 -7.85
N PHE A 49 -13.34 -7.96 -7.41
CA PHE A 49 -13.37 -7.59 -6.00
C PHE A 49 -14.80 -7.41 -5.52
N LYS A 50 -15.13 -7.94 -4.34
CA LYS A 50 -16.42 -7.72 -3.67
C LYS A 50 -16.26 -7.59 -2.17
N ASN A 51 -17.25 -6.96 -1.52
CA ASN A 51 -17.32 -6.81 -0.06
C ASN A 51 -16.09 -6.14 0.59
N ILE A 52 -15.50 -5.14 -0.06
CA ILE A 52 -14.38 -4.36 0.50
C ILE A 52 -14.91 -3.53 1.67
N LYS A 53 -14.36 -3.74 2.87
CA LYS A 53 -14.77 -3.04 4.10
C LYS A 53 -13.55 -2.45 4.79
N ILE A 54 -13.71 -1.24 5.32
CA ILE A 54 -12.69 -0.55 6.12
C ILE A 54 -13.24 -0.25 7.51
N LYS A 55 -12.43 -0.50 8.54
CA LYS A 55 -12.72 -0.08 9.92
C LYS A 55 -11.82 1.09 10.26
N GLN A 56 -12.42 2.23 10.57
CA GLN A 56 -11.67 3.38 11.09
C GLN A 56 -11.19 3.07 12.51
N LEU A 57 -9.90 3.25 12.74
CA LEU A 57 -9.30 3.17 14.07
C LEU A 57 -9.27 4.56 14.69
N ARG A 58 -9.40 4.63 16.02
CA ARG A 58 -9.27 5.90 16.74
C ARG A 58 -7.79 6.32 16.73
N ARG A 59 -7.54 7.62 16.70
CA ARG A 59 -6.20 8.20 16.83
C ARG A 59 -5.69 8.10 18.26
#